data_AF-A0A7J3NU06-F1
#
_entry.id   AF-A0A7J3NU06-F1
#
_cell.length_a   1.000
_cell.length_b   1.000
_cell.length_c   1.000
_cell.angle_alpha   90.00
_cell.angle_beta   90.00
_cell.angle_gamma   90.00
#
_symmetry.space_group_name_H-M   'P 1'
#
loop_
_entity.id
_entity.type
_entity.pdbx_description
1 polymer ?
#
loop_
_entity_poly.entity_id
_entity_poly.type
_entity_poly.pdbx_seq_one_letter_code
_entity_poly.pdbx_strand_id
1 'polypeptide(L)'
;MASTQHKTFGWIMGLHKAERFTILEGSQSADLWVRRVIKYVVSRQNEDGGYTFCQGIDSNAQDTYYGLTILDLLGSPFPNIEKTVEWLRGFVPDSLYSHYYVAKALELCGEEPNKEHLRKFILSLPIIRG
;
A
#
# COMPACT_ATOMS: atom_id res chain seq x y z
N MET A 1 40.32 16.12 7.33
CA MET A 1 39.29 16.74 6.46
C MET A 1 38.49 15.62 5.84
N ALA A 2 37.18 15.63 6.05
CA ALA A 2 36.30 14.47 5.99
C ALA A 2 36.12 13.91 4.58
N SER A 3 36.22 12.58 4.48
CA SER A 3 35.88 11.77 3.31
C SER A 3 34.36 11.64 3.16
N THR A 4 33.81 12.14 2.06
CA THR A 4 32.41 11.91 1.71
C THR A 4 32.25 10.48 1.20
N GLN A 5 31.72 9.59 2.04
CA GLN A 5 31.23 8.29 1.60
C GLN A 5 29.85 8.47 0.97
N HIS A 6 29.76 8.30 -0.34
CA HIS A 6 28.49 8.05 -1.01
C HIS A 6 28.02 6.63 -0.65
N LYS A 7 27.06 6.53 0.26
CA LYS A 7 26.31 5.29 0.50
C LYS A 7 25.39 5.06 -0.70
N THR A 8 25.79 4.17 -1.60
CA THR A 8 24.90 3.55 -2.57
C THR A 8 23.91 2.68 -1.81
N PHE A 9 22.67 3.16 -1.64
CA PHE A 9 21.56 2.36 -1.15
C PHE A 9 21.25 1.30 -2.21
N GLY A 10 21.45 0.04 -1.85
CA GLY A 10 21.27 -1.12 -2.72
C GLY A 10 19.80 -1.34 -3.05
N TRP A 11 19.44 -1.02 -4.29
CA TRP A 11 18.20 -1.45 -4.92
C TRP A 11 18.34 -2.92 -5.33
N ILE A 12 17.98 -3.83 -4.45
CA ILE A 12 17.76 -5.24 -4.82
C ILE A 12 16.43 -5.66 -4.24
N MET A 13 15.36 -5.40 -5.00
CA MET A 13 14.21 -6.28 -5.22
C MET A 13 13.31 -5.64 -6.29
N GLY A 14 13.10 -6.33 -7.42
CA GLY A 14 12.08 -5.96 -8.41
C GLY A 14 12.55 -5.62 -9.82
N LEU A 15 13.50 -6.38 -10.37
CA LEU A 15 13.93 -6.33 -11.79
C LEU A 15 12.84 -6.70 -12.84
N HIS A 16 11.55 -6.59 -12.50
CA HIS A 16 10.42 -6.81 -13.42
C HIS A 16 9.40 -5.65 -13.49
N LYS A 17 9.65 -4.48 -12.87
CA LYS A 17 8.79 -3.28 -13.06
C LYS A 17 9.31 -2.28 -14.11
N ALA A 18 10.55 -2.43 -14.58
CA ALA A 18 11.21 -1.43 -15.43
C ALA A 18 10.70 -1.35 -16.88
N GLU A 19 9.83 -2.27 -17.33
CA GLU A 19 9.31 -2.28 -18.71
C GLU A 19 7.86 -1.77 -18.85
N ARG A 20 7.25 -1.25 -17.78
CA ARG A 20 5.85 -0.77 -17.82
C ARG A 20 5.74 0.75 -18.03
N PHE A 21 6.66 1.35 -18.79
CA PHE A 21 6.70 2.80 -19.05
C PHE A 21 6.65 3.17 -20.55
N THR A 22 5.98 2.36 -21.37
CA THR A 22 5.84 2.65 -22.81
C THR A 22 4.41 2.48 -23.31
N ILE A 23 3.46 3.22 -22.76
CA ILE A 23 2.17 3.53 -23.40
C ILE A 23 1.69 4.85 -22.76
N LEU A 24 1.33 5.98 -23.39
CA LEU A 24 0.73 6.28 -24.68
C LEU A 24 1.07 7.75 -25.08
N GLU A 25 1.89 7.99 -26.10
CA GLU A 25 1.77 9.23 -26.88
C GLU A 25 0.71 8.98 -27.96
N GLY A 26 -0.59 9.10 -27.64
CA GLY A 26 -1.58 8.89 -28.69
C GLY A 26 -3.07 8.81 -28.39
N SER A 27 -3.57 8.95 -27.15
CA SER A 27 -5.03 8.93 -26.92
C SER A 27 -5.44 9.80 -25.74
N GLN A 28 -5.81 11.07 -26.02
CA GLN A 28 -6.31 12.01 -25.00
C GLN A 28 -7.49 11.48 -24.18
N SER A 29 -8.27 10.51 -24.70
CA SER A 29 -9.45 9.94 -24.03
C SER A 29 -9.12 8.73 -23.14
N ALA A 30 -8.19 7.86 -23.56
CA ALA A 30 -7.74 6.73 -22.74
C ALA A 30 -6.98 7.22 -21.48
N ASP A 31 -6.34 8.39 -21.55
CA ASP A 31 -5.66 8.96 -20.39
C ASP A 31 -6.63 9.67 -19.42
N LEU A 32 -7.80 10.13 -19.90
CA LEU A 32 -8.69 10.95 -19.08
C LEU A 32 -9.34 10.16 -17.95
N TRP A 33 -9.80 8.94 -18.23
CA TRP A 33 -10.41 8.10 -17.19
C TRP A 33 -9.37 7.65 -16.16
N VAL A 34 -8.15 7.29 -16.59
CA VAL A 34 -7.03 6.94 -15.71
C VAL A 34 -6.73 8.10 -14.75
N ARG A 35 -6.58 9.32 -15.27
CA ARG A 35 -6.34 10.51 -14.45
C ARG A 35 -7.48 10.78 -13.46
N ARG A 36 -8.73 10.55 -13.85
CA ARG A 36 -9.89 10.70 -12.96
C ARG A 36 -9.91 9.66 -11.85
N VAL A 37 -9.58 8.40 -12.16
CA VAL A 37 -9.48 7.33 -11.16
C VAL A 37 -8.34 7.63 -10.18
N ILE A 38 -7.14 7.97 -10.67
CA ILE A 38 -6.01 8.35 -9.81
C ILE A 38 -6.41 9.51 -8.90
N LYS A 39 -6.99 10.58 -9.44
CA LYS A 39 -7.41 11.74 -8.65
C LYS A 39 -8.43 11.36 -7.58
N TYR A 40 -9.40 10.51 -7.93
CA TYR A 40 -10.40 10.04 -6.97
C TYR A 40 -9.75 9.23 -5.85
N VAL A 41 -8.94 8.21 -6.19
CA VAL A 41 -8.28 7.34 -5.22
C VAL A 41 -7.33 8.12 -4.31
N VAL A 42 -6.52 9.04 -4.86
CA VAL A 42 -5.66 9.92 -4.04
C VAL A 42 -6.48 10.76 -3.06
N SER A 43 -7.67 11.22 -3.46
CA SER A 43 -8.57 11.98 -2.57
C SER A 43 -9.23 11.14 -1.46
N ARG A 44 -9.06 9.81 -1.48
CA ARG A 44 -9.59 8.89 -0.46
C ARG A 44 -8.63 8.64 0.70
N GLN A 45 -7.39 9.10 0.61
CA GLN A 45 -6.45 9.02 1.73
C GLN A 45 -6.83 10.04 2.81
N ASN A 46 -6.99 9.57 4.04
CA ASN A 46 -7.23 10.37 5.23
C ASN A 46 -5.91 10.96 5.77
N GLU A 47 -5.99 11.89 6.72
CA GLU A 47 -4.81 12.55 7.31
C GLU A 47 -3.85 11.58 8.03
N ASP A 48 -4.39 10.45 8.51
CA ASP A 48 -3.68 9.37 9.18
C ASP A 48 -2.88 8.48 8.21
N GLY A 49 -3.08 8.61 6.89
CA GLY A 49 -2.41 7.85 5.85
C GLY A 49 -3.18 6.62 5.35
N GLY A 50 -4.21 6.18 6.07
CA GLY A 50 -5.13 5.14 5.58
C GLY A 50 -6.15 5.69 4.59
N TYR A 51 -6.96 4.80 4.00
CA TYR A 51 -7.97 5.16 3.01
C TYR A 51 -9.37 4.77 3.47
N THR A 52 -10.34 5.44 2.88
CA THR A 52 -11.76 5.11 2.99
C THR A 52 -12.47 5.27 1.66
N PHE A 53 -13.42 4.39 1.37
CA PHE A 53 -14.34 4.55 0.23
C PHE A 53 -15.14 5.86 0.31
N CYS A 54 -15.61 6.23 1.50
CA CYS A 54 -16.43 7.43 1.74
C CYS A 54 -15.67 8.44 2.61
N GLN A 55 -15.52 9.69 2.16
CA GLN A 55 -14.85 10.71 2.97
C GLN A 55 -15.62 10.97 4.29
N GLY A 56 -14.86 11.23 5.37
CA GLY A 56 -15.42 11.58 6.67
C GLY A 56 -15.68 10.39 7.59
N ILE A 57 -15.23 9.19 7.24
CA ILE A 57 -15.18 8.03 8.15
C ILE A 57 -13.75 7.54 8.31
N ASP A 58 -13.54 6.75 9.35
CA ASP A 58 -12.24 6.19 9.72
C ASP A 58 -11.65 5.32 8.61
N SER A 59 -10.32 5.35 8.52
CA SER A 59 -9.55 4.52 7.61
C SER A 59 -9.73 3.03 7.94
N ASN A 60 -9.71 2.17 6.93
CA ASN A 60 -9.75 0.72 7.13
C ASN A 60 -8.77 -0.03 6.21
N ALA A 61 -8.36 -1.23 6.62
CA ALA A 61 -7.28 -1.96 5.94
C ALA A 61 -7.64 -2.35 4.50
N GLN A 62 -8.90 -2.70 4.26
CA GLN A 62 -9.40 -3.09 2.94
C GLN A 62 -9.33 -1.93 1.95
N ASP A 63 -9.87 -0.77 2.30
CA ASP A 63 -9.86 0.40 1.44
C ASP A 63 -8.45 0.93 1.22
N THR A 64 -7.59 0.87 2.25
CA THR A 64 -6.15 1.18 2.12
C THR A 64 -5.48 0.28 1.08
N TYR A 65 -5.67 -1.03 1.18
CA TYR A 65 -5.13 -1.97 0.20
C TYR A 65 -5.68 -1.73 -1.22
N TYR A 66 -6.98 -1.50 -1.36
CA TYR A 66 -7.59 -1.25 -2.68
C TYR A 66 -7.10 0.05 -3.30
N GLY A 67 -6.98 1.12 -2.51
CA GLY A 67 -6.42 2.39 -2.97
C GLY A 67 -5.01 2.20 -3.52
N LEU A 68 -4.12 1.58 -2.74
CA LEU A 68 -2.75 1.28 -3.16
C LEU A 68 -2.71 0.38 -4.41
N THR A 69 -3.52 -0.67 -4.45
CA THR A 69 -3.57 -1.61 -5.57
C THR A 69 -4.01 -0.91 -6.86
N ILE A 70 -5.03 -0.04 -6.80
CA ILE A 70 -5.48 0.72 -7.98
C ILE A 70 -4.36 1.63 -8.48
N LEU A 71 -3.68 2.34 -7.58
CA LEU A 71 -2.57 3.21 -7.95
C LEU A 71 -1.42 2.41 -8.58
N ASP A 72 -1.06 1.26 -8.02
CA ASP A 72 0.00 0.38 -8.56
C ASP A 72 -0.36 -0.14 -9.97
N LEU A 73 -1.62 -0.59 -10.15
CA LEU A 73 -2.13 -1.07 -11.43
C LEU A 73 -2.07 0.01 -12.52
N LEU A 74 -2.33 1.27 -12.15
CA LEU A 74 -2.29 2.43 -13.04
C LEU A 74 -0.90 3.07 -13.15
N GLY A 75 0.14 2.50 -12.52
CA GLY A 75 1.50 3.02 -12.54
C GLY A 75 1.65 4.40 -11.87
N SER A 76 0.75 4.73 -10.93
CA SER A 76 0.78 5.98 -10.17
C SER A 76 1.57 5.81 -8.87
N PRO A 77 2.35 6.82 -8.44
CA PRO A 77 2.95 6.81 -7.12
C PRO A 77 1.89 6.82 -6.01
N PHE A 78 2.25 6.32 -4.84
CA PHE A 78 1.41 6.37 -3.64
C PHE A 78 1.58 7.71 -2.93
N PRO A 79 0.49 8.43 -2.60
CA PRO A 79 0.58 9.66 -1.81
C PRO A 79 0.92 9.32 -0.35
N ASN A 80 1.77 10.14 0.29
CA ASN A 80 2.13 10.04 1.72
C ASN A 80 2.43 8.60 2.17
N ILE A 81 3.30 7.90 1.42
CA ILE A 81 3.58 6.47 1.66
C ILE A 81 4.09 6.22 3.08
N GLU A 82 4.86 7.14 3.66
CA GLU A 82 5.39 7.03 5.02
C GLU A 82 4.26 6.99 6.05
N LYS A 83 3.26 7.87 5.92
CA LYS A 83 2.06 7.86 6.76
C LYS A 83 1.25 6.59 6.58
N THR A 84 1.14 6.11 5.33
CA THR A 84 0.43 4.86 5.04
C THR A 84 1.09 3.69 5.75
N VAL A 85 2.41 3.59 5.70
CA VAL A 85 3.19 2.55 6.39
C VAL A 85 3.07 2.68 7.91
N GLU A 86 3.15 3.89 8.45
CA GLU A 86 2.94 4.15 9.88
C GLU A 86 1.55 3.69 10.33
N TRP A 87 0.51 4.07 9.60
CA TRP A 87 -0.86 3.65 9.86
C TRP A 87 -1.03 2.13 9.81
N LEU A 88 -0.50 1.46 8.78
CA LEU A 88 -0.56 0.01 8.63
C LEU A 88 0.14 -0.74 9.77
N ARG A 89 1.28 -0.21 10.26
CA ARG A 89 2.02 -0.79 11.39
C ARG A 89 1.30 -0.58 12.74
N GLY A 90 0.57 0.53 12.87
CA GLY A 90 -0.24 0.84 14.05
C GLY A 90 -1.62 0.17 14.06
N PHE A 91 -2.13 -0.26 12.90
CA PHE A 91 -3.43 -0.89 12.77
C PHE A 91 -3.47 -2.25 13.50
N VAL A 92 -4.52 -2.47 14.29
CA VAL A 92 -4.74 -3.74 15.03
C VAL A 92 -5.79 -4.56 14.29
N PRO A 93 -5.39 -5.52 13.42
CA PRO A 93 -6.34 -6.39 12.74
C PRO A 93 -6.94 -7.41 13.72
N ASP A 94 -8.25 -7.62 13.57
CA ASP A 94 -9.11 -8.44 14.42
C ASP A 94 -9.66 -9.71 13.73
N SER A 95 -9.37 -9.87 12.44
CA SER A 95 -9.88 -10.95 11.61
C SER A 95 -8.81 -11.40 10.61
N LEU A 96 -8.92 -12.63 10.10
CA LEU A 96 -8.06 -13.09 8.99
C LEU A 96 -8.15 -12.15 7.79
N TYR A 97 -9.34 -11.61 7.57
CA TYR A 97 -9.64 -10.63 6.54
C TYR A 97 -8.80 -9.36 6.70
N SER A 98 -8.85 -8.70 7.86
CA SER A 98 -8.07 -7.48 8.10
C SER A 98 -6.55 -7.75 8.13
N HIS A 99 -6.12 -8.91 8.64
CA HIS A 99 -4.71 -9.32 8.58
C HIS A 99 -4.19 -9.44 7.14
N TYR A 100 -4.99 -10.04 6.24
CA TYR A 100 -4.62 -10.19 4.83
C TYR A 100 -4.37 -8.83 4.18
N TYR A 101 -5.29 -7.87 4.35
CA TYR A 101 -5.14 -6.55 3.72
C TYR A 101 -3.96 -5.75 4.27
N VAL A 102 -3.74 -5.78 5.59
CA VAL A 102 -2.56 -5.12 6.18
C VAL A 102 -1.27 -5.69 5.58
N ALA A 103 -1.17 -7.02 5.49
CA ALA A 103 0.01 -7.66 4.93
C ALA A 103 0.22 -7.29 3.46
N LYS A 104 -0.83 -7.38 2.63
CA LYS A 104 -0.73 -7.05 1.20
C LYS A 104 -0.43 -5.56 0.96
N ALA A 105 -0.98 -4.68 1.78
CA ALA A 105 -0.70 -3.25 1.69
C ALA A 105 0.75 -2.93 2.07
N LEU A 106 1.28 -3.54 3.14
CA LEU A 106 2.71 -3.39 3.51
C LEU A 106 3.62 -3.90 2.38
N GLU A 107 3.35 -5.06 1.80
CA GLU A 107 4.12 -5.59 0.67
C GLU A 107 4.11 -4.64 -0.54
N LEU A 108 2.95 -4.03 -0.87
CA LEU A 108 2.87 -3.03 -1.93
C LEU A 108 3.73 -1.80 -1.64
N CYS A 109 3.80 -1.38 -0.37
CA CYS A 109 4.66 -0.30 0.09
C CYS A 109 6.16 -0.69 0.19
N GLY A 110 6.53 -1.93 -0.14
CA GLY A 110 7.92 -2.42 -0.03
C GLY A 110 8.33 -2.80 1.39
N GLU A 111 7.36 -3.00 2.29
CA GLU A 111 7.55 -3.31 3.69
C GLU A 111 7.23 -4.78 3.99
N GLU A 112 7.91 -5.37 4.97
CA GLU A 112 7.63 -6.74 5.42
C GLU A 112 6.44 -6.79 6.39
N PRO A 113 5.43 -7.64 6.14
CA PRO A 113 4.32 -7.84 7.06
C PRO A 113 4.73 -8.43 8.41
N ASN A 114 3.99 -8.09 9.48
CA ASN A 114 4.20 -8.65 10.80
C ASN A 114 3.64 -10.09 10.92
N LYS A 115 4.44 -11.06 10.48
CA LYS A 115 4.12 -12.50 10.49
C LYS A 115 3.85 -13.01 11.91
N GLU A 116 4.51 -12.45 12.93
CA GLU A 116 4.33 -12.87 14.32
C GLU A 116 2.97 -12.45 14.89
N HIS A 117 2.48 -11.25 14.52
CA HIS A 117 1.14 -10.82 14.92
C HIS A 117 0.07 -11.76 14.35
N LEU A 118 0.14 -12.06 13.05
CA LEU A 118 -0.78 -13.03 12.42
C LEU A 118 -0.68 -14.41 13.08
N ARG A 119 0.52 -14.88 13.38
CA ARG A 119 0.73 -16.16 14.08
C ARG A 119 0.01 -16.17 15.43
N LYS A 120 0.22 -15.13 16.25
CA LYS A 120 -0.43 -15.00 17.56
C LYS A 120 -1.94 -14.96 17.45
N PHE A 121 -2.48 -14.24 16.46
CA PHE A 121 -3.92 -14.22 16.18
C PHE A 121 -4.45 -15.61 15.81
N ILE A 122 -3.80 -16.31 14.88
CA ILE A 122 -4.22 -17.67 14.49
C ILE A 122 -4.21 -18.63 15.69
N LEU A 123 -3.17 -18.59 16.52
CA LEU A 123 -3.06 -19.43 17.72
C LEU A 123 -4.05 -19.04 18.84
N SER A 124 -4.63 -17.84 18.78
CA SER A 124 -5.66 -17.41 19.72
C SER A 124 -7.06 -17.90 19.32
N LEU A 125 -7.26 -18.30 18.06
CA LEU A 125 -8.55 -18.76 17.56
C LEU A 125 -9.01 -20.03 18.30
N PRO A 126 -10.27 -20.09 18.77
CA PRO A 126 -10.80 -21.24 19.51
C PRO A 126 -10.67 -22.57 18.77
N ILE A 127 -10.76 -22.55 17.44
CA ILE A 127 -10.68 -23.74 16.57
C ILE A 127 -9.32 -24.45 16.68
N ILE A 128 -8.25 -23.71 17.03
CA ILE A 128 -6.89 -24.26 17.14
C ILE A 128 -6.61 -24.81 18.53
N ARG A 129 -7.36 -24.40 19.55
CA ARG A 129 -7.15 -24.80 20.96
C ARG A 129 -7.92 -26.07 21.36
N GLY A 130 -8.35 -26.86 20.38
CA GLY A 130 -8.99 -28.16 20.60
C GLY A 130 -8.13 -29.12 21.41
#